data_AF-A0A356FBI6-F1
#
_entry.id   AF-A0A356FBI6-F1
#
_cell.length_a   1.000
_cell.length_b   1.000
_cell.length_c   1.000
_cell.angle_alpha   90.00
_cell.angle_beta   90.00
_cell.angle_gamma   90.00
#
_symmetry.space_group_name_H-M   'P 1'
#
loop_
_entity.id
_entity.type
_entity.pdbx_description
1 polymer ?
#
loop_
_entity_poly.entity_id
_entity_poly.type
_entity_poly.pdbx_seq_one_letter_code
_entity_poly.pdbx_strand_id
1 'polypeptide(L)'
;MTRNQLPPGVGEISYGPAGRGFGLGFAVRIRKLDSEPSSIGEYEWLGGAGTEFWLSPREDLVVITLSQQLPMRQLGQAIKPIVYGAVITDPTEI
;
A
#
# COMPACT_ATOMS: atom_id res chain seq x y z
N MET A 1 6.66 -7.60 9.47
CA MET A 1 6.65 -6.67 8.31
C MET A 1 5.37 -5.85 8.25
N THR A 2 4.20 -6.45 8.51
CA THR A 2 2.84 -5.86 8.36
C THR A 2 2.43 -4.83 9.42
N ARG A 3 3.35 -4.38 10.29
CA ARG A 3 3.05 -3.45 11.38
C ARG A 3 4.08 -2.34 11.43
N ASN A 4 3.62 -1.14 11.79
CA ASN A 4 4.50 -0.02 12.10
C ASN A 4 5.49 -0.41 13.20
N GLN A 5 6.78 -0.21 12.94
CA GLN A 5 7.89 -0.44 13.86
C GLN A 5 8.52 0.88 14.34
N LEU A 6 7.97 2.02 13.93
CA LEU A 6 8.44 3.32 14.42
C LEU A 6 8.14 3.45 15.93
N PRO A 7 9.05 4.10 16.70
CA PRO A 7 8.80 4.40 18.10
C PRO A 7 7.48 5.17 18.32
N PRO A 8 6.82 4.97 19.47
CA PRO A 8 5.65 5.77 19.83
C PRO A 8 5.95 7.27 19.77
N GLY A 9 5.03 8.04 19.21
CA GLY A 9 5.17 9.50 19.06
C GLY A 9 5.90 9.98 17.81
N VAL A 10 6.54 9.10 17.03
CA VAL A 10 7.16 9.48 15.73
C VAL A 10 6.11 9.81 14.68
N GLY A 11 4.94 9.17 14.74
CA GLY A 11 3.84 9.43 13.80
C GLY A 11 4.03 8.76 12.44
N GLU A 12 3.76 9.51 11.38
CA GLU A 12 3.75 9.04 9.99
C GLU A 12 5.08 9.34 9.28
N ILE A 13 5.44 8.51 8.29
CA ILE A 13 6.54 8.83 7.38
C ILE A 13 6.16 10.02 6.50
N SER A 14 7.13 10.87 6.16
CA SER A 14 6.88 12.12 5.42
C SER A 14 6.61 11.91 3.93
N TYR A 15 7.06 10.80 3.36
CA TYR A 15 6.78 10.50 1.95
C TYR A 15 5.29 10.17 1.81
N GLY A 16 4.61 10.76 0.82
CA GLY A 16 3.17 10.56 0.59
C GLY A 16 2.85 9.28 -0.18
N PRO A 17 1.62 8.73 -0.10
CA PRO A 17 0.46 9.23 0.63
C PRO A 17 0.60 9.22 2.17
N ALA A 18 -0.17 10.08 2.84
CA ALA A 18 -0.25 10.15 4.31
C ALA A 18 -0.84 8.86 4.90
N GLY A 19 -0.85 8.71 6.23
CA GLY A 19 -1.46 7.57 6.92
C GLY A 19 -0.57 6.32 6.92
N ARG A 20 0.75 6.49 6.74
CA ARG A 20 1.72 5.40 6.70
C ARG A 20 2.78 5.56 7.78
N GLY A 21 3.09 4.47 8.46
CA GLY A 21 4.31 4.32 9.27
C GLY A 21 5.39 3.58 8.48
N PHE A 22 6.37 3.03 9.19
CA PHE A 22 7.42 2.23 8.57
C PHE A 22 7.57 0.89 9.29
N GLY A 23 7.53 -0.20 8.54
CA GLY A 23 7.75 -1.56 9.03
C GLY A 23 9.22 -1.96 8.93
N LEU A 24 9.45 -3.28 8.87
CA LEU A 24 10.78 -3.81 8.54
C LEU A 24 10.97 -3.80 7.03
N GLY A 25 11.46 -2.67 6.49
CA GLY A 25 11.84 -2.50 5.09
C GLY A 25 10.83 -1.75 4.20
N PHE A 26 9.57 -1.63 4.63
CA PHE A 26 8.49 -1.10 3.78
C PHE A 26 7.61 -0.09 4.50
N ALA A 27 6.93 0.78 3.74
CA ALA A 27 5.88 1.62 4.29
C ALA A 27 4.68 0.76 4.69
N VAL A 28 4.04 1.06 5.82
CA VAL A 28 2.89 0.29 6.33
C VAL A 28 1.72 1.22 6.59
N ARG A 29 0.54 0.89 6.07
CA ARG A 29 -0.72 1.61 6.29
C ARG A 29 -1.15 1.52 7.75
N ILE A 30 -1.21 2.66 8.44
CA ILE A 30 -1.61 2.72 9.86
C ILE A 30 -2.99 3.33 10.09
N ARG A 31 -3.56 4.02 9.09
CA ARG A 31 -4.95 4.48 9.05
C ARG A 31 -5.46 4.55 7.62
N LYS A 32 -6.77 4.44 7.45
CA LYS A 32 -7.43 4.53 6.13
C LYS A 32 -7.34 5.94 5.55
N LEU A 33 -7.44 6.01 4.22
CA LEU A 33 -7.61 7.24 3.45
C LEU A 33 -8.83 7.09 2.55
N ASP A 34 -9.65 8.14 2.44
CA ASP A 34 -10.81 8.13 1.54
C ASP A 34 -10.38 8.18 0.07
N SER A 35 -9.20 8.74 -0.20
CA SER A 35 -8.65 8.91 -1.55
C SER A 35 -7.96 7.67 -2.12
N GLU A 36 -7.74 6.63 -1.31
CA GLU A 36 -6.96 5.46 -1.71
C GLU A 36 -7.51 4.19 -1.04
N PRO A 37 -8.06 3.22 -1.81
CA PRO A 37 -8.51 1.97 -1.25
C PRO A 37 -7.31 1.19 -0.72
N SER A 38 -7.26 1.01 0.60
CA SER A 38 -6.20 0.29 1.30
C SER A 38 -6.70 -0.19 2.67
N SER A 39 -6.15 -1.30 3.12
CA SER A 39 -6.43 -1.88 4.43
C SER A 39 -5.31 -1.56 5.42
N ILE A 40 -5.67 -1.39 6.70
CA ILE A 40 -4.66 -1.17 7.75
C ILE A 40 -3.76 -2.41 7.83
N GLY A 41 -2.45 -2.20 7.85
CA GLY A 41 -1.45 -3.26 7.79
C GLY A 41 -1.01 -3.64 6.37
N GLU A 42 -1.64 -3.07 5.34
CA GLU A 42 -1.11 -3.11 3.97
C GLU A 42 0.30 -2.48 3.95
N TYR A 43 1.20 -3.06 3.15
CA TYR A 43 2.57 -2.58 3.05
C TYR A 43 3.04 -2.51 1.62
N GLU A 44 3.89 -1.52 1.34
CA GLU A 44 4.22 -1.13 -0.02
C GLU A 44 5.64 -0.56 -0.16
N TRP A 45 6.11 -0.57 -1.41
CA TRP A 45 7.39 -0.03 -1.82
C TRP A 45 7.35 0.53 -3.24
N LEU A 46 8.10 1.61 -3.46
CA LEU A 46 8.27 2.22 -4.78
C LEU A 46 9.73 2.11 -5.23
N GLY A 47 9.94 1.62 -6.44
CA GLY A 47 11.23 1.55 -7.11
C GLY A 47 11.40 2.67 -8.14
N GLY A 48 12.60 3.25 -8.18
CA GLY A 48 12.91 4.44 -8.99
C GLY A 48 12.64 4.32 -10.50
N ALA A 49 12.68 3.10 -11.05
CA ALA A 49 12.43 2.83 -12.47
C ALA A 49 10.98 2.35 -12.77
N GLY A 50 10.08 2.47 -11.78
CA GLY A 50 8.65 2.15 -11.94
C GLY A 50 8.25 0.70 -11.63
N THR A 51 9.12 -0.04 -10.94
CA THR A 51 8.71 -1.27 -10.23
C THR A 51 8.17 -0.89 -8.86
N GLU A 52 6.96 -1.27 -8.55
CA GLU A 52 6.33 -1.02 -7.25
C GLU A 52 5.43 -2.19 -6.88
N PHE A 53 5.12 -2.32 -5.60
CA PHE A 53 4.22 -3.35 -5.11
C PHE A 53 3.48 -2.88 -3.87
N TRP A 54 2.34 -3.50 -3.65
CA TRP A 54 1.66 -3.47 -2.36
C TRP A 54 1.06 -4.85 -2.07
N LEU A 55 1.03 -5.17 -0.78
CA LEU A 55 0.47 -6.43 -0.30
C LEU A 55 -0.57 -6.10 0.75
N SER A 56 -1.76 -6.66 0.59
CA SER A 56 -2.82 -6.56 1.58
C SER A 56 -3.17 -7.92 2.16
N PRO A 57 -2.69 -8.22 3.38
CA PRO A 57 -3.02 -9.48 4.06
C PRO A 57 -4.51 -9.64 4.35
N ARG A 58 -5.26 -8.55 4.50
CA ARG A 58 -6.70 -8.61 4.79
C ARG A 58 -7.49 -9.15 3.60
N GLU A 59 -7.09 -8.79 2.38
CA GLU A 59 -7.73 -9.22 1.14
C GLU A 59 -7.01 -10.43 0.49
N ASP A 60 -6.06 -11.05 1.20
CA ASP A 60 -5.18 -12.12 0.67
C ASP A 60 -4.57 -11.77 -0.70
N LEU A 61 -4.08 -10.53 -0.82
CA LEU A 61 -3.72 -9.91 -2.09
C LEU A 61 -2.24 -9.52 -2.13
N VAL A 62 -1.59 -9.88 -3.24
CA VAL A 62 -0.24 -9.41 -3.61
C VAL A 62 -0.31 -8.79 -5.00
N VAL A 63 0.12 -7.54 -5.14
CA VAL A 63 0.17 -6.86 -6.44
C VAL A 63 1.56 -6.29 -6.67
N ILE A 64 2.10 -6.58 -7.85
CA ILE A 64 3.37 -6.07 -8.33
C ILE A 64 3.12 -5.44 -9.69
N THR A 65 3.48 -4.18 -9.87
CA THR A 65 3.53 -3.55 -11.18
C THR A 65 4.97 -3.48 -11.66
N LEU A 66 5.17 -3.83 -12.92
CA LEU A 66 6.47 -3.85 -13.57
C LEU A 66 6.41 -2.92 -14.76
N SER A 67 6.91 -1.70 -14.57
CA SER A 67 7.22 -0.79 -15.67
C SER A 67 8.72 -0.54 -15.73
N GLN A 68 9.20 -0.07 -16.87
CA GLN A 68 10.60 0.28 -17.12
C GLN A 68 10.66 1.72 -17.66
N GLN A 69 10.29 2.68 -16.81
CA GLN A 69 10.21 4.09 -17.21
C GLN A 69 11.00 4.98 -16.23
N LEU A 70 11.76 5.92 -16.81
CA LEU A 70 12.46 6.98 -16.09
C LEU A 70 12.07 8.35 -16.69
N PRO A 71 11.55 9.31 -15.91
CA PRO A 71 11.18 9.20 -14.50
C PRO A 71 9.99 8.24 -14.29
N MET A 72 9.90 7.64 -13.09
CA MET A 72 8.80 6.72 -12.76
C MET A 72 7.44 7.39 -12.90
N ARG A 73 6.44 6.61 -13.33
CA ARG A 73 5.02 6.93 -13.16
C ARG A 73 4.41 5.87 -12.26
N GLN A 74 3.75 6.29 -11.17
CA GLN A 74 3.13 5.39 -10.18
C GLN A 74 1.88 4.74 -10.78
N LEU A 75 2.06 3.63 -11.50
CA LEU A 75 0.98 2.88 -12.12
C LEU A 75 0.01 2.29 -11.08
N GLY A 76 0.54 1.92 -9.92
CA GLY A 76 -0.14 1.36 -8.77
C GLY A 76 -1.29 2.23 -8.32
N GLN A 77 -1.11 3.55 -8.26
CA GLN A 77 -2.20 4.47 -7.91
C GLN A 77 -3.38 4.39 -8.89
N ALA A 78 -3.12 4.19 -10.19
CA ALA A 78 -4.16 4.10 -11.20
C ALA A 78 -4.86 2.73 -11.18
N ILE A 79 -4.11 1.65 -10.94
CA ILE A 79 -4.66 0.30 -11.00
C ILE A 79 -5.25 -0.19 -9.67
N LYS A 80 -4.82 0.35 -8.52
CA LYS A 80 -5.25 -0.10 -7.20
C LYS A 80 -6.77 -0.04 -7.01
N PRO A 81 -7.48 1.03 -7.40
CA PRO A 81 -8.95 1.04 -7.34
C PRO A 81 -9.59 -0.04 -8.22
N ILE A 82 -9.00 -0.36 -9.37
CA ILE A 82 -9.51 -1.40 -10.28
C ILE A 82 -9.31 -2.78 -9.65
N VAL A 83 -8.13 -3.04 -9.07
CA VAL A 83 -7.82 -4.30 -8.38
C VAL A 83 -8.75 -4.49 -7.19
N TYR A 84 -8.86 -3.49 -6.30
CA TYR A 84 -9.72 -3.57 -5.12
C TYR A 84 -11.21 -3.69 -5.48
N GLY A 85 -11.65 -3.06 -6.57
CA GLY A 85 -13.02 -3.24 -7.08
C GLY A 85 -13.31 -4.64 -7.63
N ALA A 86 -12.27 -5.40 -7.99
CA ALA A 86 -12.37 -6.78 -8.47
C ALA A 86 -12.25 -7.82 -7.35
N VAL A 87 -11.81 -7.43 -6.15
CA VAL A 87 -11.77 -8.33 -4.99
C VAL A 87 -13.20 -8.61 -4.55
N ILE A 88 -13.67 -9.84 -4.81
CA ILE A 88 -14.94 -10.33 -4.28
C ILE A 88 -14.74 -10.59 -2.79
N THR A 89 -15.31 -9.74 -1.95
CA THR A 89 -15.42 -10.02 -0.51
C THR A 89 -16.57 -10.99 -0.32
N ASP A 90 -16.31 -12.10 0.37
CA ASP A 90 -17.36 -13.06 0.72
C ASP A 90 -18.43 -12.32 1.56
N PRO A 91 -19.72 -12.35 1.17
CA PRO A 91 -20.79 -11.63 1.87
C PRO A 91 -21.01 -12.07 3.32
N THR A 92 -20.26 -13.05 3.84
CA THR A 92 -20.36 -13.56 5.21
C THR A 92 -19.51 -12.83 6.27
N GLU A 93 -18.71 -11.82 5.90
CA GLU A 93 -17.94 -10.99 6.87
C GLU A 93 -18.50 -9.57 7.05
N ILE A 94 -19.75 -9.43 7.54
CA ILE A 94 -20.28 -8.19 8.14
C ILE A 94 -20.57 -8.42 9.61
#